data_AF-A0A9P8UFR5-F1
#
_entry.id   AF-A0A9P8UFR5-F1
#
_cell.length_a   1.000
_cell.length_b   1.000
_cell.length_c   1.000
_cell.angle_alpha   90.00
_cell.angle_beta   90.00
_cell.angle_gamma   90.00
#
_symmetry.space_group_name_H-M   'P 1'
#
loop_
_entity.id
_entity.type
_entity.pdbx_description
1 polymer ?
#
loop_
_entity_poly.entity_id
_entity_poly.type
_entity_poly.pdbx_seq_one_letter_code
_entity_poly.pdbx_strand_id
1 'polypeptide(L)'
;MILPFVIVLATASSLGAAQYLVDPPTTAAADTIKDCTYWQVASSNDTCTSISEYWGPILGWLPEQFYVYNPSLADGCELVVGNSYCIEQNWGIPPTTSTSTSSSVTSTTTPTPTPTPTTILEACEFEAGGYASYCPRCVSLCEDSSNYGDCFWSVFYQINGYDSQCWQHGGIDCENKAVDKVCPKA
;
A
#
# COMPACT_ATOMS: atom_id res chain seq x y z
N MET A 1 45.07 7.55 48.01
CA MET A 1 44.46 7.41 46.67
C MET A 1 43.30 6.44 46.75
N ILE A 2 42.07 6.91 46.99
CA ILE A 2 40.83 6.18 46.67
C ILE A 2 39.78 7.26 46.36
N LEU A 3 39.36 7.35 45.10
CA LEU A 3 38.34 8.30 44.61
C LEU A 3 36.93 7.75 44.96
N PRO A 4 35.95 8.60 45.32
CA PRO A 4 34.56 8.14 45.44
C PRO A 4 33.95 8.07 44.02
N PHE A 5 33.62 6.87 43.57
CA PHE A 5 32.85 6.65 42.35
C PHE A 5 31.37 6.99 42.62
N VAL A 6 30.93 8.14 42.13
CA VAL A 6 29.51 8.50 42.09
C VAL A 6 28.89 7.77 40.89
N ILE A 7 28.11 6.71 41.15
CA ILE A 7 27.35 6.01 40.11
C ILE A 7 26.11 6.86 39.81
N VAL A 8 26.18 7.63 38.74
CA VAL A 8 25.01 8.29 38.15
C VAL A 8 24.19 7.21 37.45
N LEU A 9 23.09 6.76 38.09
CA LEU A 9 22.05 6.01 37.39
C LEU A 9 21.34 6.97 36.43
N ALA A 10 21.76 6.96 35.16
CA ALA A 10 20.96 7.53 34.09
C ALA A 10 19.70 6.67 33.96
N THR A 11 18.57 7.17 34.47
CA THR A 11 17.27 6.62 34.13
C THR A 11 17.02 6.96 32.67
N ALA A 12 17.33 6.02 31.78
CA ALA A 12 16.84 6.06 30.41
C ALA A 12 15.32 5.92 30.49
N SER A 13 14.62 7.06 30.43
CA SER A 13 13.19 7.10 30.17
C SER A 13 12.99 6.56 28.77
N SER A 14 12.80 5.24 28.66
CA SER A 14 12.28 4.61 27.47
C SER A 14 10.83 5.08 27.30
N LEU A 15 10.65 6.23 26.64
CA LEU A 15 9.40 6.56 26.00
C LEU A 15 9.09 5.38 25.09
N GLY A 16 8.08 4.59 25.44
CA GLY A 16 7.71 3.40 24.70
C GLY A 16 7.45 3.81 23.25
N ALA A 17 8.33 3.39 22.35
CA ALA A 17 8.02 3.40 20.93
C ALA A 17 6.73 2.58 20.80
N ALA A 18 5.68 3.21 20.27
CA ALA A 18 4.52 2.45 19.84
C ALA A 18 5.02 1.34 18.92
N GLN A 19 4.73 0.08 19.24
CA GLN A 19 5.20 -1.02 18.39
C GLN A 19 4.36 -1.03 17.12
N TYR A 20 4.95 -0.55 16.03
CA TYR A 20 4.42 -0.66 14.68
C TYR A 20 4.80 -2.03 14.11
N LEU A 21 4.00 -2.55 13.18
CA LEU A 21 4.26 -3.83 12.50
C LEU A 21 5.58 -3.76 11.73
N VAL A 22 5.82 -2.65 11.04
CA VAL A 22 7.12 -2.27 10.47
C VAL A 22 7.57 -0.98 11.14
N ASP A 23 8.78 -0.99 11.70
CA ASP A 23 9.34 0.20 12.36
C ASP A 23 9.45 1.38 11.38
N PRO A 24 9.02 2.59 11.76
CA PRO A 24 9.15 3.75 10.91
C PRO A 24 10.64 4.12 10.72
N PRO A 25 11.06 4.56 9.52
CA PRO A 25 12.44 4.98 9.27
C PRO A 25 12.91 6.12 10.17
N THR A 26 11.98 6.99 10.59
CA THR A 26 12.22 8.15 11.46
C THR A 26 11.08 8.29 12.47
N THR A 27 10.98 9.45 13.15
CA THR A 27 9.90 9.72 14.10
C THR A 27 8.52 9.64 13.45
N ALA A 28 7.63 8.80 14.00
CA ALA A 28 6.22 8.74 13.65
C ALA A 28 5.34 9.22 14.81
N ALA A 29 4.15 9.73 14.51
CA ALA A 29 3.19 10.15 15.52
C ALA A 29 2.63 8.94 16.29
N ALA A 30 2.49 9.05 17.61
CA ALA A 30 2.12 7.93 18.47
C ALA A 30 0.71 7.37 18.18
N ASP A 31 -0.14 8.14 17.53
CA ASP A 31 -1.50 7.79 17.10
C ASP A 31 -1.59 7.24 15.67
N THR A 32 -0.49 7.22 14.90
CA THR A 32 -0.42 6.48 13.63
C THR A 32 -0.80 5.01 13.84
N ILE A 33 -1.52 4.44 12.87
CA ILE A 33 -1.97 3.03 12.90
C ILE A 33 -0.79 2.07 13.17
N LYS A 34 -1.05 1.02 13.94
CA LYS A 34 0.01 0.10 14.42
C LYS A 34 0.38 -0.96 13.41
N ASP A 35 -0.51 -1.29 12.49
CA ASP A 35 -0.29 -2.23 11.40
C ASP A 35 0.22 -1.55 10.12
N CYS A 36 0.89 -0.40 10.26
CA CYS A 36 1.57 0.24 9.15
C CYS A 36 2.71 -0.64 8.62
N THR A 37 2.77 -0.78 7.30
CA THR A 37 3.77 -1.58 6.58
C THR A 37 4.65 -0.76 5.65
N TYR A 38 4.21 0.46 5.29
CA TYR A 38 4.99 1.33 4.43
C TYR A 38 4.86 2.81 4.82
N TRP A 39 5.98 3.54 4.70
CA TRP A 39 6.18 4.85 5.31
C TRP A 39 6.68 5.87 4.29
N GLN A 40 6.05 7.05 4.26
CA GLN A 40 6.57 8.25 3.59
C GLN A 40 7.31 9.12 4.61
N VAL A 41 8.60 9.39 4.37
CA VAL A 41 9.35 10.40 5.12
C VAL A 41 9.09 11.76 4.48
N ALA A 42 8.42 12.65 5.21
CA ALA A 42 8.02 13.95 4.66
C ALA A 42 9.22 14.82 4.30
N SER A 43 9.24 15.32 3.08
CA SER A 43 10.18 16.31 2.57
C SER A 43 9.59 17.73 2.63
N SER A 44 10.42 18.76 2.43
CA SER A 44 9.98 20.17 2.47
C SER A 44 8.93 20.55 1.44
N ASN A 45 8.77 19.74 0.38
CA ASN A 45 7.85 19.99 -0.71
C ASN A 45 6.61 19.09 -0.65
N ASP A 46 6.54 18.20 0.34
CA ASP A 46 5.42 17.30 0.49
C ASP A 46 4.22 18.03 1.12
N THR A 47 3.04 17.70 0.64
CA THR A 47 1.74 18.07 1.21
C THR A 47 0.92 16.78 1.37
N CYS A 48 -0.09 16.74 2.23
CA CYS A 48 -0.95 15.54 2.28
C CYS A 48 -1.59 15.28 0.92
N THR A 49 -1.97 16.33 0.18
CA THR A 49 -2.50 16.21 -1.17
C THR A 49 -1.50 15.53 -2.10
N SER A 50 -0.24 16.00 -2.16
CA SER A 50 0.76 15.40 -3.06
C SER A 50 1.13 13.97 -2.66
N ILE A 51 1.22 13.68 -1.35
CA ILE A 51 1.47 12.32 -0.86
C ILE A 51 0.29 11.42 -1.24
N SER A 52 -0.95 11.84 -0.99
CA SER A 52 -2.15 11.06 -1.29
C SER A 52 -2.38 10.88 -2.78
N GLU A 53 -2.17 11.90 -3.62
CA GLU A 53 -2.31 11.80 -5.07
C GLU A 53 -1.22 10.93 -5.70
N TYR A 54 -0.03 10.88 -5.11
CA TYR A 54 1.04 10.01 -5.58
C TYR A 54 0.85 8.57 -5.11
N TRP A 55 0.72 8.35 -3.81
CA TRP A 55 0.69 7.00 -3.23
C TRP A 55 -0.68 6.34 -3.24
N GLY A 56 -1.77 7.10 -3.11
CA GLY A 56 -3.13 6.56 -3.08
C GLY A 56 -3.46 5.69 -4.29
N PRO A 57 -3.26 6.17 -5.53
CA PRO A 57 -3.45 5.35 -6.73
C PRO A 57 -2.49 4.17 -6.82
N ILE A 58 -1.23 4.34 -6.39
CA ILE A 58 -0.20 3.29 -6.44
C ILE A 58 -0.53 2.14 -5.47
N LEU A 59 -1.10 2.47 -4.31
CA LEU A 59 -1.34 1.54 -3.21
C LEU A 59 -2.83 1.19 -3.02
N GLY A 60 -3.72 1.69 -3.88
CA GLY A 60 -5.13 1.32 -3.92
C GLY A 60 -6.00 1.93 -2.81
N TRP A 61 -5.71 3.15 -2.35
CA TRP A 61 -6.52 3.85 -1.33
C TRP A 61 -6.89 5.28 -1.73
N LEU A 62 -8.01 5.78 -1.22
CA LEU A 62 -8.53 7.13 -1.47
C LEU A 62 -7.88 8.16 -0.54
N PRO A 63 -7.67 9.43 -0.93
CA PRO A 63 -6.96 10.43 -0.14
C PRO A 63 -7.35 10.55 1.34
N GLU A 64 -8.62 10.27 1.66
CA GLU A 64 -9.15 10.25 3.03
C GLU A 64 -8.46 9.20 3.92
N GLN A 65 -8.00 8.09 3.34
CA GLN A 65 -7.32 7.01 4.07
C GLN A 65 -5.97 7.45 4.65
N PHE A 66 -5.31 8.44 4.07
CA PHE A 66 -4.07 8.97 4.63
C PHE A 66 -4.27 9.54 6.05
N TYR A 67 -5.43 10.15 6.31
CA TYR A 67 -5.80 10.66 7.63
C TYR A 67 -6.27 9.55 8.58
N VAL A 68 -6.85 8.47 8.05
CA VAL A 68 -7.15 7.26 8.85
C VAL A 68 -5.86 6.62 9.33
N TYR A 69 -4.85 6.53 8.46
CA TYR A 69 -3.54 5.99 8.80
C TYR A 69 -2.76 6.90 9.75
N ASN A 70 -2.93 8.23 9.62
CA ASN A 70 -2.21 9.24 10.40
C ASN A 70 -3.18 10.24 11.05
N PRO A 71 -3.86 9.86 12.15
CA PRO A 71 -4.86 10.72 12.81
C PRO A 71 -4.35 12.09 13.23
N SER A 72 -3.05 12.22 13.54
CA SER A 72 -2.41 13.50 13.86
C SER A 72 -2.52 14.55 12.75
N LEU A 73 -2.82 14.15 11.52
CA LEU A 73 -2.97 15.05 10.37
C LEU A 73 -4.42 15.50 10.13
N ALA A 74 -5.39 14.94 10.85
CA ALA A 74 -6.81 15.22 10.63
C ALA A 74 -7.17 16.70 10.83
N ASP A 75 -6.48 17.38 11.74
CA ASP A 75 -6.64 18.81 11.99
C ASP A 75 -5.60 19.61 11.18
N GLY A 76 -5.82 19.74 9.86
CA GLY A 76 -5.13 20.73 9.04
C GLY A 76 -3.87 20.28 8.32
N CYS A 77 -3.58 18.97 8.23
CA CYS A 77 -2.47 18.44 7.43
C CYS A 77 -1.10 19.07 7.77
N GLU A 78 -0.71 19.05 9.04
CA GLU A 78 0.59 19.59 9.47
C GLU A 78 1.70 18.52 9.35
N LEU A 79 2.28 18.42 8.15
CA LEU A 79 3.46 17.57 7.93
C LEU A 79 4.71 18.20 8.56
N VAL A 80 5.47 17.40 9.30
CA VAL A 80 6.76 17.76 9.87
C VAL A 80 7.84 17.14 9.01
N VAL A 81 8.68 17.98 8.40
CA VAL A 81 9.79 17.52 7.56
C VAL A 81 10.70 16.58 8.35
N GLY A 82 10.99 15.42 7.77
CA GLY A 82 11.80 14.36 8.37
C GLY A 82 11.02 13.37 9.22
N ASN A 83 9.73 13.59 9.48
CA ASN A 83 8.87 12.59 10.16
C ASN A 83 8.32 11.56 9.16
N SER A 84 8.01 10.38 9.69
CA SER A 84 7.44 9.24 8.97
C SER A 84 5.92 9.23 9.09
N TYR A 85 5.24 9.07 7.95
CA TYR A 85 3.80 8.99 7.84
C TYR A 85 3.39 7.70 7.15
N CYS A 86 2.40 7.00 7.70
CA CYS A 86 1.97 5.72 7.17
C CYS A 86 1.21 5.90 5.85
N ILE A 87 1.58 5.13 4.84
CA ILE A 87 0.95 5.13 3.51
C ILE A 87 0.46 3.75 3.09
N GLU A 88 0.70 2.72 3.90
CA GLU A 88 0.19 1.37 3.65
C GLU A 88 -0.12 0.67 4.97
N GLN A 89 -1.31 0.08 5.04
CA GLN A 89 -1.73 -0.78 6.14
C GLN A 89 -1.61 -2.24 5.70
N ASN A 90 -1.09 -3.09 6.59
CA ASN A 90 -1.21 -4.55 6.52
C ASN A 90 -0.80 -5.14 5.14
N TRP A 91 0.30 -4.65 4.57
CA TRP A 91 0.83 -5.13 3.27
C TRP A 91 -0.18 -4.99 2.12
N GLY A 92 -1.06 -3.99 2.19
CA GLY A 92 -2.15 -3.77 1.23
C GLY A 92 -3.27 -4.81 1.31
N ILE A 93 -3.28 -5.69 2.32
CA ILE A 93 -4.34 -6.67 2.53
C ILE A 93 -5.48 -5.97 3.27
N PRO A 94 -6.65 -5.77 2.62
CA PRO A 94 -7.77 -5.11 3.28
C PRO A 94 -8.21 -5.92 4.51
N PRO A 95 -8.51 -5.27 5.65
CA PRO A 95 -9.08 -5.96 6.79
C PRO A 95 -10.35 -6.68 6.36
N THR A 96 -10.54 -7.93 6.81
CA THR A 96 -11.77 -8.70 6.59
C THR A 96 -12.94 -8.02 7.30
N THR A 97 -13.54 -7.03 6.64
CA THR A 97 -14.72 -6.32 7.10
C THR A 97 -15.65 -6.10 5.92
N SER A 98 -16.85 -6.66 6.08
CA SER A 98 -17.90 -6.78 5.07
C SER A 98 -18.28 -5.44 4.43
N THR A 99 -18.41 -5.49 3.09
CA THR A 99 -19.24 -4.68 2.19
C THR A 99 -19.82 -3.37 2.72
N SER A 100 -19.49 -2.26 2.06
CA SER A 100 -20.46 -1.21 1.70
C SER A 100 -20.01 -0.47 0.45
N THR A 101 -20.78 -0.71 -0.61
CA THR A 101 -20.80 0.00 -1.90
C THR A 101 -21.00 1.51 -1.70
N SER A 102 -20.21 2.35 -2.39
CA SER A 102 -20.68 3.68 -2.79
C SER A 102 -19.96 4.16 -4.05
N SER A 103 -20.75 4.79 -4.91
CA SER A 103 -20.52 5.01 -6.33
C SER A 103 -19.79 6.32 -6.66
N SER A 104 -19.00 6.26 -7.74
CA SER A 104 -18.74 7.28 -8.78
C SER A 104 -18.45 8.75 -8.41
N VAL A 105 -17.28 9.22 -8.84
CA VAL A 105 -17.13 10.53 -9.49
C VAL A 105 -16.17 10.46 -10.68
N THR A 106 -16.67 10.94 -11.81
CA THR A 106 -15.99 11.12 -13.10
C THR A 106 -14.83 12.12 -12.99
N SER A 107 -13.67 11.76 -13.59
CA SER A 107 -12.61 12.71 -13.92
C SER A 107 -12.02 12.39 -15.29
N THR A 108 -12.44 13.15 -16.29
CA THR A 108 -11.93 13.15 -17.65
C THR A 108 -10.47 13.61 -17.67
N THR A 109 -9.54 12.80 -18.16
CA THR A 109 -8.28 13.30 -18.73
C THR A 109 -7.86 12.44 -19.94
N THR A 110 -7.73 13.09 -21.09
CA THR A 110 -7.09 12.57 -22.31
C THR A 110 -5.64 13.06 -22.28
N PRO A 111 -4.61 12.21 -22.51
CA PRO A 111 -3.94 12.21 -23.83
C PRO A 111 -3.29 10.90 -24.31
N THR A 112 -3.22 10.76 -25.65
CA THR A 112 -2.35 9.89 -26.50
C THR A 112 -2.96 8.54 -26.95
N PRO A 113 -2.96 8.23 -28.26
CA PRO A 113 -3.52 6.97 -28.78
C PRO A 113 -2.54 5.82 -28.58
N THR A 114 -2.51 5.25 -27.38
CA THR A 114 -2.23 3.83 -27.23
C THR A 114 -3.52 3.09 -27.62
N PRO A 115 -3.48 1.99 -28.40
CA PRO A 115 -4.71 1.27 -28.73
C PRO A 115 -5.43 0.92 -27.43
N THR A 116 -6.62 1.46 -27.25
CA THR A 116 -7.51 1.05 -26.15
C THR A 116 -7.73 -0.45 -26.32
N PRO A 117 -7.37 -1.29 -25.33
CA PRO A 117 -7.56 -2.72 -25.44
C PRO A 117 -9.05 -2.99 -25.68
N THR A 118 -9.37 -3.61 -26.81
CA THR A 118 -10.75 -3.82 -27.26
C THR A 118 -11.39 -5.07 -26.66
N THR A 119 -10.57 -5.96 -26.12
CA THR A 119 -11.01 -7.22 -25.52
C THR A 119 -10.53 -7.35 -24.08
N ILE A 120 -11.27 -8.12 -23.28
CA ILE A 120 -10.92 -8.44 -21.90
C ILE A 120 -9.53 -9.09 -21.79
N LEU A 121 -9.14 -9.89 -22.79
CA LEU A 121 -7.83 -10.55 -22.82
C LEU A 121 -6.71 -9.54 -23.09
N GLU A 122 -6.89 -8.61 -24.03
CA GLU A 122 -5.90 -7.55 -24.30
C GLU A 122 -5.75 -6.62 -23.09
N ALA A 123 -6.85 -6.29 -22.41
CA ALA A 123 -6.82 -5.50 -21.19
C ALA A 123 -6.06 -6.24 -20.08
N CYS A 124 -6.29 -7.55 -19.96
CA CYS A 124 -5.52 -8.38 -19.04
C CYS A 124 -4.03 -8.35 -19.37
N GLU A 125 -3.62 -8.64 -20.61
CA GLU A 125 -2.21 -8.72 -21.00
C GLU A 125 -1.48 -7.38 -20.83
N PHE A 126 -2.19 -6.26 -21.08
CA PHE A 126 -1.67 -4.92 -20.89
C PHE A 126 -1.33 -4.64 -19.42
N GLU A 127 -2.23 -5.00 -18.50
CA GLU A 127 -2.05 -4.77 -17.05
C GLU A 127 -1.17 -5.83 -16.39
N ALA A 128 -1.12 -7.05 -16.93
CA ALA A 128 -0.46 -8.19 -16.31
C ALA A 128 1.07 -8.07 -16.27
N GLY A 129 1.67 -7.35 -17.22
CA GLY A 129 3.13 -7.27 -17.34
C GLY A 129 3.79 -8.65 -17.39
N GLY A 130 4.64 -8.96 -16.40
CA GLY A 130 5.29 -10.27 -16.28
C GLY A 130 4.35 -11.46 -16.09
N TYR A 131 3.09 -11.21 -15.69
CA TYR A 131 2.08 -12.24 -15.47
C TYR A 131 1.19 -12.52 -16.69
N ALA A 132 1.47 -11.94 -17.87
CA ALA A 132 0.60 -12.03 -19.04
C ALA A 132 0.23 -13.49 -19.43
N SER A 133 1.12 -14.45 -19.19
CA SER A 133 0.86 -15.88 -19.45
C SER A 133 -0.29 -16.47 -18.63
N TYR A 134 -0.67 -15.83 -17.51
CA TYR A 134 -1.75 -16.25 -16.63
C TYR A 134 -3.10 -15.63 -16.97
N CYS A 135 -3.15 -14.70 -17.93
CA CYS A 135 -4.38 -14.01 -18.30
C CYS A 135 -5.59 -14.93 -18.61
N PRO A 136 -5.45 -16.06 -19.32
CA PRO A 136 -6.56 -16.98 -19.56
C PRO A 136 -7.24 -17.50 -18.28
N ARG A 137 -6.53 -17.47 -17.14
CA ARG A 137 -7.04 -17.87 -15.83
C ARG A 137 -7.64 -16.71 -15.05
N CYS A 138 -7.18 -15.48 -15.31
CA CYS A 138 -7.59 -14.29 -14.58
C CYS A 138 -8.78 -13.57 -15.23
N VAL A 139 -9.04 -13.79 -16.52
CA VAL A 139 -10.09 -13.04 -17.25
C VAL A 139 -11.49 -13.16 -16.65
N SER A 140 -11.83 -14.29 -16.04
CA SER A 140 -13.15 -14.49 -15.42
C SER A 140 -13.38 -13.61 -14.18
N LEU A 141 -12.32 -13.09 -13.55
CA LEU A 141 -12.43 -12.21 -12.39
C LEU A 141 -12.97 -10.82 -12.76
N CYS A 142 -12.87 -10.46 -14.04
CA CYS A 142 -13.18 -9.14 -14.54
C CYS A 142 -14.25 -9.16 -15.65
N GLU A 143 -14.92 -10.29 -15.89
CA GLU A 143 -15.88 -10.43 -17.00
C GLU A 143 -17.06 -9.45 -16.89
N ASP A 144 -17.51 -9.19 -15.66
CA ASP A 144 -18.59 -8.25 -15.36
C ASP A 144 -18.11 -6.82 -15.14
N SER A 145 -16.80 -6.56 -15.24
CA SER A 145 -16.26 -5.21 -15.05
C SER A 145 -16.55 -4.31 -16.24
N SER A 146 -17.03 -3.10 -15.97
CA SER A 146 -17.16 -2.05 -16.98
C SER A 146 -15.82 -1.35 -17.29
N ASN A 147 -14.80 -1.54 -16.45
CA ASN A 147 -13.43 -1.09 -16.69
C ASN A 147 -12.46 -2.26 -16.45
N TYR A 148 -12.02 -2.88 -17.54
CA TYR A 148 -11.09 -4.01 -17.46
C TYR A 148 -9.72 -3.59 -16.94
N GLY A 149 -9.24 -2.38 -17.25
CA GLY A 149 -7.93 -1.88 -16.80
C GLY A 149 -7.86 -1.84 -15.28
N ASP A 150 -8.79 -1.13 -14.63
CA ASP A 150 -8.84 -1.01 -13.17
C ASP A 150 -9.02 -2.37 -12.47
N CYS A 151 -9.83 -3.25 -13.06
CA CYS A 151 -10.07 -4.58 -12.53
C CYS A 151 -8.79 -5.44 -12.59
N PHE A 152 -8.14 -5.50 -13.75
CA PHE A 152 -6.91 -6.28 -13.90
C PHE A 152 -5.74 -5.68 -13.15
N TRP A 153 -5.64 -4.36 -13.08
CA TRP A 153 -4.66 -3.69 -12.22
C TRP A 153 -4.79 -4.18 -10.77
N SER A 154 -6.01 -4.23 -10.24
CA SER A 154 -6.27 -4.74 -8.89
C SER A 154 -5.94 -6.23 -8.72
N VAL A 155 -6.24 -7.06 -9.73
CA VAL A 155 -5.92 -8.49 -9.75
C VAL A 155 -4.40 -8.70 -9.72
N PHE A 156 -3.66 -8.03 -10.60
CA PHE A 156 -2.21 -8.20 -10.72
C PHE A 156 -1.44 -7.52 -9.58
N TYR A 157 -1.97 -6.46 -8.99
CA TYR A 157 -1.46 -5.89 -7.75
C TYR A 157 -1.48 -6.92 -6.62
N GLN A 158 -2.59 -7.65 -6.44
CA GLN A 158 -2.68 -8.71 -5.43
C GLN A 158 -1.69 -9.85 -5.70
N ILE A 159 -1.56 -10.28 -6.96
CA ILE A 159 -0.60 -11.33 -7.34
C ILE A 159 0.82 -10.87 -7.00
N ASN A 160 1.19 -9.64 -7.36
CA ASN A 160 2.52 -9.11 -7.05
C ASN A 160 2.77 -9.05 -5.54
N GLY A 161 1.77 -8.66 -4.75
CA GLY A 161 1.84 -8.65 -3.29
C GLY A 161 2.12 -10.05 -2.71
N TYR A 162 1.38 -11.08 -3.17
CA TYR A 162 1.61 -12.45 -2.70
C TYR A 162 2.94 -13.04 -3.17
N ASP A 163 3.37 -12.72 -4.39
CA ASP A 163 4.65 -13.17 -4.93
C ASP A 163 5.80 -12.57 -4.11
N SER A 164 5.76 -11.26 -3.87
CA SER A 164 6.74 -10.54 -3.04
C SER A 164 6.80 -11.11 -1.62
N GLN A 165 5.66 -11.30 -0.94
CA GLN A 165 5.62 -11.88 0.41
C GLN A 165 6.21 -13.29 0.43
N CYS A 166 5.90 -14.11 -0.57
CA CYS A 166 6.43 -15.47 -0.67
C CYS A 166 7.97 -15.45 -0.77
N TRP A 167 8.55 -14.57 -1.57
CA TRP A 167 10.02 -14.43 -1.66
C TRP A 167 10.65 -13.95 -0.35
N GLN A 168 10.00 -13.01 0.35
CA GLN A 168 10.50 -12.51 1.64
C GLN A 168 10.56 -13.60 2.72
N HIS A 169 9.70 -14.63 2.64
CA HIS A 169 9.68 -15.75 3.57
C HIS A 169 10.45 -17.00 3.09
N GLY A 170 11.34 -16.86 2.10
CA GLY A 170 12.13 -17.97 1.57
C GLY A 170 11.30 -19.01 0.83
N GLY A 171 10.16 -18.60 0.29
CA GLY A 171 9.29 -19.43 -0.51
C GLY A 171 9.93 -19.86 -1.83
N ILE A 172 9.37 -20.92 -2.40
CA ILE A 172 9.70 -21.40 -3.74
C ILE A 172 8.43 -21.36 -4.59
N ASP A 173 8.60 -21.15 -5.90
CA ASP A 173 7.51 -21.13 -6.87
C ASP A 173 6.45 -20.06 -6.54
N CYS A 174 6.92 -18.88 -6.14
CA CYS A 174 6.10 -17.81 -5.56
C CYS A 174 5.14 -17.18 -6.58
N GLU A 175 5.58 -17.00 -7.82
CA GLU A 175 4.76 -16.53 -8.94
C GLU A 175 3.53 -17.43 -9.12
N ASN A 176 3.73 -18.73 -9.30
CA ASN A 176 2.64 -19.69 -9.47
C ASN A 176 1.72 -19.75 -8.24
N LYS A 177 2.28 -19.69 -7.03
CA LYS A 177 1.49 -19.70 -5.79
C LYS A 177 0.66 -18.44 -5.61
N ALA A 178 1.19 -17.29 -6.00
CA ALA A 178 0.50 -16.01 -5.98
C ALA A 178 -0.66 -16.00 -6.98
N VAL A 179 -0.39 -16.45 -8.21
CA VAL A 179 -1.42 -16.58 -9.24
C VAL A 179 -2.48 -17.61 -8.82
N ASP A 180 -2.10 -18.77 -8.28
CA ASP A 180 -3.05 -19.80 -7.83
C ASP A 180 -3.96 -19.29 -6.69
N LYS A 181 -3.49 -18.33 -5.89
CA LYS A 181 -4.30 -17.67 -4.85
C LYS A 181 -5.32 -16.69 -5.42
N VAL A 182 -4.95 -15.91 -6.44
CA VAL A 182 -5.80 -14.83 -6.97
C VAL A 182 -6.63 -15.27 -8.16
N CYS A 183 -6.04 -16.03 -9.08
CA CYS A 183 -6.68 -16.60 -10.28
C CYS A 183 -6.69 -18.14 -10.18
N PRO A 184 -7.50 -18.73 -9.30
CA PRO A 184 -7.51 -20.17 -9.07
C PRO A 184 -7.82 -20.95 -10.36
N LYS A 185 -7.20 -22.13 -10.50
CA LYS A 185 -7.50 -23.05 -11.61
C LYS A 185 -8.94 -23.54 -11.44
N ALA A 186 -9.72 -23.47 -12.52
CA ALA A 186 -11.07 -24.03 -12.57
C ALA A 186 -11.07 -25.56 -12.37
#